data_AF-A0A2I0WBI7-F1
#
_entry.id   AF-A0A2I0WBI7-F1
#
_cell.length_a   1.000
_cell.length_b   1.000
_cell.length_c   1.000
_cell.angle_alpha   90.00
_cell.angle_beta   90.00
_cell.angle_gamma   90.00
#
_symmetry.space_group_name_H-M   'P 1'
#
loop_
_entity.id
_entity.type
_entity.pdbx_description
1 polymer ?
#
loop_
_entity_poly.entity_id
_entity_poly.type
_entity_poly.pdbx_seq_one_letter_code
_entity_poly.pdbx_strand_id
1 'polypeptide(L)'
;MAIRGGLKTADCLIFRGILVSNTCALCHHFEENVSHIFFECDYSFAIVSSLMRNLGFLLLRPNILQLFEYIDESHTNDKDMYFLLVCSAVYHIWRGRNERKFGGNAVSSTSLAIKIKTAVLSKIRMWKKGGILSEML
;
A
#
# COMPACT_ATOMS: atom_id res chain seq x y z
N MET A 1 9.51 8.24 0.83
CA MET A 1 10.51 7.17 0.57
C MET A 1 10.21 6.38 -0.70
N ALA A 2 8.99 5.84 -0.87
CA ALA A 2 8.61 5.05 -2.05
C ALA A 2 8.82 5.79 -3.38
N ILE A 3 8.29 7.01 -3.50
CA ILE A 3 8.38 7.83 -4.72
C ILE A 3 9.82 8.27 -5.05
N ARG A 4 10.69 8.40 -4.04
CA ARG A 4 12.08 8.87 -4.21
C ARG A 4 13.09 7.73 -4.46
N GLY A 5 12.62 6.51 -4.72
CA GLY A 5 13.52 5.35 -4.90
C GLY A 5 14.32 4.97 -3.65
N GLY A 6 13.89 5.40 -2.46
CA GLY A 6 14.63 5.16 -1.21
C GLY A 6 14.37 3.79 -0.58
N LEU A 7 13.58 2.93 -1.23
CA LEU A 7 13.19 1.63 -0.71
C LEU A 7 14.23 0.56 -1.04
N LYS A 8 14.53 -0.30 -0.07
CA LYS A 8 15.50 -1.39 -0.20
C LYS A 8 14.83 -2.65 -0.78
N THR A 9 14.36 -2.54 -2.02
CA THR A 9 13.78 -3.64 -2.81
C THR A 9 14.86 -4.62 -3.26
N ALA A 10 14.50 -5.83 -3.70
CA ALA A 10 15.51 -6.84 -4.07
C ALA A 10 16.41 -6.35 -5.19
N ASP A 11 15.84 -5.76 -6.25
CA ASP A 11 16.59 -5.13 -7.35
C ASP A 11 17.64 -4.13 -6.84
N CYS A 12 17.27 -3.24 -5.91
CA CYS A 12 18.16 -2.24 -5.32
C CYS A 12 19.24 -2.86 -4.42
N LEU A 13 18.93 -3.96 -3.73
CA LEU A 13 19.88 -4.69 -2.90
C LEU A 13 20.90 -5.46 -3.76
N ILE A 14 20.42 -6.15 -4.79
CA ILE A 14 21.25 -6.91 -5.75
C ILE A 14 22.17 -5.95 -6.50
N PHE A 15 21.66 -4.80 -6.95
CA PHE A 15 22.48 -3.76 -7.59
C PHE A 15 23.63 -3.28 -6.69
N ARG A 16 23.47 -3.33 -5.37
CA ARG A 16 24.49 -2.99 -4.37
C ARG A 16 25.39 -4.17 -3.98
N GLY A 17 25.29 -5.31 -4.66
CA GLY A 17 26.07 -6.51 -4.37
C GLY A 17 25.57 -7.32 -3.17
N ILE A 18 24.38 -7.03 -2.64
CA ILE A 18 23.79 -7.78 -1.53
C ILE A 18 22.97 -8.93 -2.11
N LEU A 19 23.40 -10.17 -1.83
CA LEU A 19 22.72 -11.37 -2.31
C LEU A 19 21.39 -11.57 -1.58
N VAL A 20 20.29 -11.41 -2.32
CA VAL A 20 18.92 -11.70 -1.85
C VAL A 20 18.12 -12.36 -2.97
N SER A 21 17.06 -13.09 -2.62
CA SER A 21 16.12 -13.57 -3.64
C SER A 21 15.48 -12.40 -4.37
N ASN A 22 15.56 -12.41 -5.70
CA ASN A 22 14.93 -11.41 -6.56
C ASN A 22 13.40 -11.56 -6.60
N THR A 23 12.87 -12.70 -6.16
CA THR A 23 11.43 -12.95 -6.13
C THR A 23 10.76 -12.09 -5.05
N CYS A 24 9.61 -11.53 -5.40
CA CYS A 24 8.76 -10.75 -4.51
C CYS A 24 8.31 -11.57 -3.30
N ALA A 25 8.62 -11.09 -2.09
CA ALA A 25 8.24 -11.76 -0.85
C ALA A 25 6.72 -11.67 -0.54
N LEU A 26 5.96 -10.92 -1.35
CA LEU A 26 4.52 -10.78 -1.18
C LEU A 26 3.72 -11.79 -2.00
N CYS A 27 3.98 -11.87 -3.30
CA CYS A 27 3.29 -12.78 -4.21
C CYS A 27 4.06 -14.07 -4.51
N HIS A 28 5.38 -14.11 -4.34
CA HIS A 28 6.25 -15.23 -4.69
C HIS A 28 6.28 -15.64 -6.18
N HIS A 29 5.77 -14.80 -7.10
CA HIS A 29 5.68 -15.11 -8.53
C HIS A 29 6.58 -14.24 -9.40
N PHE A 30 6.66 -12.94 -9.13
CA PHE A 30 7.38 -11.97 -9.98
C PHE A 30 8.61 -11.39 -9.28
N GLU A 31 9.45 -10.72 -10.06
CA GLU A 31 10.61 -9.99 -9.53
C GLU A 31 10.18 -8.80 -8.68
N GLU A 32 10.99 -8.50 -7.66
CA GLU A 32 10.68 -7.51 -6.66
C GLU A 32 11.31 -6.15 -6.97
N ASN A 33 10.48 -5.23 -7.45
CA ASN A 33 10.80 -3.82 -7.60
C ASN A 33 9.69 -2.94 -7.00
N VAL A 34 9.88 -1.62 -6.99
CA VAL A 34 8.92 -0.67 -6.39
C VAL A 34 7.56 -0.72 -7.11
N SER A 35 7.54 -0.74 -8.44
CA SER A 35 6.31 -0.79 -9.25
C SER A 35 5.52 -2.06 -8.93
N HIS A 36 6.21 -3.20 -8.88
CA HIS A 36 5.61 -4.47 -8.57
C HIS A 36 5.00 -4.46 -7.16
N ILE A 37 5.77 -4.08 -6.13
CA ILE A 37 5.29 -4.13 -4.74
C ILE A 37 4.01 -3.32 -4.54
N PHE A 38 3.85 -2.16 -5.17
CA PHE A 38 2.72 -1.28 -4.87
C PHE A 38 1.54 -1.41 -5.85
N PHE A 39 1.72 -1.96 -7.06
CA PHE A 39 0.67 -1.96 -8.09
C PHE A 39 0.47 -3.24 -8.86
N GLU A 40 1.54 -3.93 -9.21
CA GLU A 40 1.43 -5.14 -10.03
C GLU A 40 1.29 -6.39 -9.15
N CYS A 41 1.66 -6.31 -7.87
CA CYS A 41 1.58 -7.41 -6.94
C CYS A 41 0.12 -7.68 -6.54
N ASP A 42 -0.39 -8.87 -6.84
CA ASP A 42 -1.76 -9.28 -6.50
C ASP A 42 -2.05 -9.19 -5.00
N TYR A 43 -1.05 -9.48 -4.17
CA TYR A 43 -1.16 -9.37 -2.72
C TYR A 43 -1.44 -7.91 -2.28
N SER A 44 -0.65 -6.97 -2.80
CA SER A 44 -0.80 -5.55 -2.50
C SER A 44 -2.07 -4.97 -3.11
N PHE A 45 -2.39 -5.39 -4.33
CA PHE A 45 -3.59 -4.98 -5.03
C PHE A 45 -4.86 -5.38 -4.28
N ALA A 46 -4.90 -6.60 -3.72
CA ALA A 46 -6.02 -7.06 -2.90
C ALA A 46 -6.23 -6.18 -1.65
N ILE A 47 -5.14 -5.69 -1.04
CA ILE A 47 -5.20 -4.79 0.12
C ILE A 47 -5.77 -3.43 -0.30
N VAL A 48 -5.16 -2.81 -1.30
CA VAL A 48 -5.55 -1.48 -1.78
C VAL A 48 -7.00 -1.47 -2.25
N SER A 49 -7.41 -2.49 -3.01
CA SER A 49 -8.79 -2.66 -3.47
C SER A 49 -9.79 -2.84 -2.31
N SER A 50 -9.42 -3.55 -1.24
CA SER A 50 -10.27 -3.73 -0.05
C SER A 50 -10.42 -2.44 0.78
N LEU A 51 -9.39 -1.60 0.79
CA LEU A 51 -9.37 -0.32 1.51
C LEU A 51 -10.14 0.78 0.79
N MET A 52 -10.11 0.79 -0.53
CA MET A 52 -10.61 1.87 -1.37
C MET A 52 -11.61 1.36 -2.42
N ARG A 53 -12.56 0.52 -1.99
CA ARG A 53 -13.59 -0.11 -2.86
C ARG A 53 -14.39 0.90 -3.70
N ASN A 54 -14.54 2.13 -3.19
CA ASN A 54 -15.30 3.19 -3.83
C ASN A 54 -14.53 3.89 -4.96
N LEU A 55 -13.24 3.61 -5.13
CA LEU A 55 -12.41 4.17 -6.20
C LEU A 55 -12.33 3.17 -7.37
N GLY A 56 -13.29 3.26 -8.30
CA GLY A 56 -13.35 2.40 -9.49
C GLY A 56 -12.08 2.45 -10.38
N PHE A 57 -11.31 3.53 -10.29
CA PHE A 57 -10.02 3.72 -10.99
C PHE A 57 -8.96 2.67 -10.62
N LEU A 58 -9.08 2.02 -9.46
CA LEU A 58 -8.12 1.00 -9.01
C LEU A 58 -8.12 -0.24 -9.92
N LEU A 59 -9.17 -0.49 -10.70
CA LEU A 59 -9.22 -1.60 -11.66
C LEU A 59 -8.09 -1.56 -12.70
N LEU A 60 -7.51 -0.37 -12.94
CA LEU A 60 -6.42 -0.18 -13.90
C LEU A 60 -5.01 -0.40 -13.30
N ARG A 61 -4.91 -0.81 -12.03
CA ARG A 61 -3.63 -0.92 -11.29
C ARG A 61 -2.73 0.33 -11.46
N PRO A 62 -3.26 1.54 -11.20
CA PRO A 62 -2.53 2.79 -11.42
C PRO A 62 -1.35 2.90 -10.46
N ASN A 63 -0.22 3.49 -10.87
CA ASN A 63 0.93 3.64 -9.97
C ASN A 63 0.71 4.66 -8.83
N ILE A 64 1.68 4.81 -7.90
CA ILE A 64 1.51 5.61 -6.66
C ILE A 64 1.18 7.05 -7.08
N LEU A 65 1.91 7.58 -8.05
CA LEU A 65 1.76 8.94 -8.52
C LEU A 65 0.39 9.13 -9.18
N GLN A 66 0.00 8.23 -10.08
CA GLN A 66 -1.30 8.27 -10.73
C GLN A 66 -2.46 8.20 -9.73
N LEU A 67 -2.31 7.42 -8.65
CA LEU A 67 -3.32 7.35 -7.60
C LEU A 67 -3.40 8.67 -6.80
N PHE A 68 -2.27 9.29 -6.49
CA PHE A 68 -2.25 10.61 -5.86
C PHE A 68 -2.83 11.70 -6.76
N GLU A 69 -2.47 11.71 -8.04
CA GLU A 69 -3.01 12.64 -9.05
C GLU A 69 -4.53 12.47 -9.18
N TYR A 70 -5.02 11.24 -9.28
CA TYR A 70 -6.46 10.97 -9.34
C TYR A 70 -7.22 11.47 -8.09
N ILE A 71 -6.66 11.25 -6.89
CA ILE A 71 -7.26 11.75 -5.65
C ILE A 71 -7.25 13.29 -5.64
N ASP A 72 -6.17 13.91 -6.10
CA ASP A 72 -6.05 15.36 -6.12
C ASP A 72 -6.97 16.03 -7.16
N GLU A 73 -7.18 15.38 -8.30
CA GLU A 73 -8.13 15.83 -9.31
C GLU A 73 -9.58 15.58 -8.91
N SER A 74 -9.84 14.59 -8.04
CA SER A 74 -11.20 14.30 -7.59
C SER A 74 -11.79 15.48 -6.81
N HIS A 75 -13.00 15.94 -7.16
CA HIS A 75 -13.68 17.03 -6.45
C HIS A 75 -14.28 16.62 -5.09
N THR A 76 -13.80 15.51 -4.49
CA THR A 76 -14.28 15.06 -3.19
C THR A 76 -13.74 15.95 -2.06
N ASN A 77 -14.55 16.13 -1.01
CA ASN A 77 -14.13 16.80 0.22
C ASN A 77 -13.30 15.89 1.15
N ASP A 78 -13.12 14.62 0.78
CA ASP A 78 -12.52 13.58 1.63
C ASP A 78 -11.10 13.20 1.19
N LYS A 79 -10.42 14.06 0.42
CA LYS A 79 -9.05 13.84 -0.10
C LYS A 79 -8.07 13.44 0.99
N ASP A 80 -8.11 14.13 2.13
CA ASP A 80 -7.24 13.84 3.27
C ASP A 80 -7.38 12.40 3.79
N MET A 81 -8.61 11.86 3.75
CA MET A 81 -8.86 10.47 4.12
C MET A 81 -8.22 9.51 3.12
N TYR A 82 -8.39 9.77 1.82
CA TYR A 82 -7.79 8.94 0.78
C TYR A 82 -6.26 9.01 0.79
N PHE A 83 -5.68 10.20 0.98
CA PHE A 83 -4.23 10.35 1.13
C PHE A 83 -3.73 9.59 2.36
N LEU A 84 -4.44 9.66 3.49
CA LEU A 84 -4.11 8.88 4.68
C LEU A 84 -4.16 7.38 4.38
N LEU A 85 -5.21 6.89 3.71
CA LEU A 85 -5.33 5.48 3.32
C LEU A 85 -4.20 5.01 2.42
N VAL A 86 -3.85 5.77 1.39
CA VAL A 86 -2.74 5.45 0.48
C VAL A 86 -1.43 5.42 1.25
N CYS A 87 -1.15 6.42 2.08
CA CYS A 87 0.07 6.47 2.88
C CYS A 87 0.17 5.30 3.87
N SER A 88 -0.94 4.99 4.56
CA SER A 88 -1.02 3.85 5.48
C SER A 88 -0.84 2.53 4.74
N ALA A 89 -1.46 2.34 3.58
CA ALA A 89 -1.29 1.15 2.76
C ALA A 89 0.16 0.96 2.32
N VAL A 90 0.79 2.00 1.74
CA VAL A 90 2.19 1.97 1.32
C VAL A 90 3.11 1.61 2.49
N TYR A 91 2.92 2.23 3.65
CA TYR A 91 3.72 1.94 4.84
C TYR A 91 3.55 0.50 5.32
N HIS A 92 2.31 0.03 5.50
CA HIS A 92 2.04 -1.29 6.05
C HIS A 92 2.39 -2.43 5.09
N ILE A 93 2.21 -2.24 3.77
CA ILE A 93 2.66 -3.17 2.74
C ILE A 93 4.18 -3.28 2.77
N TRP A 94 4.89 -2.15 2.79
CA TRP A 94 6.34 -2.13 2.88
C TRP A 94 6.85 -2.84 4.13
N ARG A 95 6.25 -2.53 5.29
CA ARG A 95 6.57 -3.19 6.55
C ARG A 95 6.30 -4.69 6.49
N GLY A 96 5.12 -5.09 5.99
CA GLY A 96 4.74 -6.50 5.85
C GLY A 96 5.67 -7.29 4.93
N ARG A 97 6.12 -6.68 3.83
CA ARG A 97 7.15 -7.26 2.95
C ARG A 97 8.46 -7.50 3.71
N ASN A 98 8.92 -6.53 4.50
CA ASN A 98 10.18 -6.68 5.24
C ASN A 98 10.09 -7.77 6.31
N GLU A 99 8.97 -7.85 7.04
CA GLU A 99 8.71 -8.92 8.00
C GLU A 99 8.72 -10.30 7.34
N ARG A 100 8.13 -10.43 6.15
CA ARG A 100 8.17 -11.69 5.39
C ARG A 100 9.56 -12.06 4.91
N LYS A 101 10.28 -11.08 4.35
CA LYS A 101 11.58 -11.33 3.71
C LYS A 101 12.71 -11.57 4.71
N PHE A 102 12.68 -10.89 5.86
CA PHE A 102 13.79 -10.92 6.83
C PHE A 102 13.38 -11.38 8.23
N GLY A 103 12.10 -11.30 8.59
CA GLY A 103 11.58 -11.68 9.91
C GLY A 103 10.87 -13.04 9.96
N GLY A 104 10.62 -13.67 8.81
CA GLY A 104 9.94 -14.97 8.71
C GLY A 104 8.44 -14.94 9.06
N ASN A 105 7.82 -13.76 9.15
CA ASN A 105 6.40 -13.64 9.50
C ASN A 105 5.55 -13.21 8.31
N ALA A 106 4.58 -14.06 7.93
CA ALA A 106 3.63 -13.80 6.86
C ALA A 106 2.21 -13.56 7.41
N VAL A 107 1.70 -12.35 7.17
CA VAL A 107 0.30 -11.97 7.45
C VAL A 107 -0.48 -12.00 6.13
N SER A 108 -1.72 -12.49 6.10
CA SER A 108 -2.54 -12.46 4.89
C SER A 108 -2.94 -11.05 4.46
N SER A 109 -3.34 -10.88 3.19
CA SER A 109 -3.74 -9.58 2.63
C SER A 109 -4.97 -9.05 3.37
N THR A 110 -5.93 -9.91 3.66
CA THR A 110 -7.12 -9.59 4.46
C THR A 110 -6.75 -9.09 5.86
N SER A 111 -5.90 -9.81 6.59
CA SER A 111 -5.49 -9.42 7.94
C SER A 111 -4.71 -8.11 7.95
N LEU A 112 -3.86 -7.89 6.94
CA LEU A 112 -3.13 -6.62 6.80
C LEU A 112 -4.05 -5.46 6.44
N ALA A 113 -5.05 -5.68 5.57
CA ALA A 113 -6.07 -4.69 5.24
C ALA A 113 -6.88 -4.29 6.48
N ILE A 114 -7.34 -5.26 7.29
CA ILE A 114 -8.03 -4.98 8.56
C ILE A 114 -7.14 -4.14 9.48
N LYS A 115 -5.86 -4.51 9.63
CA LYS A 115 -4.90 -3.76 10.45
C LYS A 115 -4.75 -2.31 9.98
N ILE A 116 -4.70 -2.09 8.67
CA ILE A 116 -4.64 -0.74 8.08
C ILE A 116 -5.93 0.02 8.38
N LYS A 117 -7.12 -0.59 8.17
CA LYS A 117 -8.41 0.03 8.48
C LYS A 117 -8.48 0.46 9.94
N THR A 118 -8.13 -0.44 10.87
CA THR A 118 -8.14 -0.13 12.31
C THR A 118 -7.19 1.03 12.65
N ALA A 119 -5.99 1.08 12.06
CA ALA A 119 -5.05 2.16 12.27
C ALA A 119 -5.57 3.51 11.76
N VAL A 120 -6.17 3.52 10.55
CA VAL A 120 -6.78 4.72 9.96
C VAL A 120 -7.98 5.19 10.78
N LEU A 121 -8.90 4.29 11.13
CA LEU A 121 -10.06 4.59 11.98
C LEU A 121 -9.64 5.22 13.32
N SER A 122 -8.60 4.66 13.94
CA SER A 122 -8.05 5.19 15.19
C SER A 122 -7.50 6.61 15.00
N LYS A 123 -6.88 6.89 13.85
CA LYS A 123 -6.31 8.21 13.52
C LYS A 123 -7.37 9.26 13.23
N ILE A 124 -8.43 8.91 12.49
CA ILE A 124 -9.48 9.85 12.07
C ILE A 124 -10.54 10.11 13.15
N ARG A 125 -10.55 9.33 14.24
CA ARG A 125 -11.52 9.49 15.35
C ARG A 125 -11.59 10.92 15.90
N MET A 126 -10.48 11.67 15.85
CA MET A 126 -10.38 13.04 16.33
C MET A 126 -10.66 14.10 15.26
N TRP A 127 -10.95 13.70 14.03
CA TRP A 127 -11.25 14.63 12.94
C TRP A 127 -12.70 15.11 13.06
N LYS A 128 -12.95 16.37 12.68
CA LYS A 128 -14.30 16.97 12.73
C LYS A 128 -15.35 16.15 11.96
N LYS A 129 -14.96 15.45 10.89
CA LYS A 129 -15.80 14.56 10.07
C LYS A 129 -15.54 13.06 10.30
N GLY A 130 -14.85 12.68 11.38
CA GLY A 130 -14.36 11.31 11.59
C GLY A 130 -15.43 10.22 11.58
N GLY A 131 -16.64 10.52 12.08
CA GLY A 131 -17.78 9.59 12.06
C GLY A 131 -18.24 9.25 10.64
N ILE A 132 -18.45 10.26 9.79
CA ILE A 132 -18.89 10.08 8.40
C ILE A 132 -17.80 9.36 7.58
N LEU A 133 -16.54 9.74 7.79
CA LEU A 133 -15.39 9.12 7.10
C LEU A 133 -15.21 7.65 7.50
N SER A 134 -15.63 7.25 8.71
CA SER A 134 -15.54 5.85 9.15
C SER A 134 -16.49 4.92 8.40
N GLU A 135 -17.61 5.45 7.89
CA GLU A 135 -18.58 4.69 7.09
C GLU A 135 -18.08 4.41 5.66
N MET A 136 -17.00 5.09 5.22
CA MET A 136 -16.41 4.92 3.89
C MET A 136 -15.46 3.71 3.78
N LEU A 137 -15.11 3.05 4.90
CA LEU A 137 -14.12 1.96 4.97
C LEU A 137 -14.75 0.56 5.06
#